data_AF-A0A420D871-F1
#
_entry.id   AF-A0A420D871-F1
#
_cell.length_a   1.000
_cell.length_b   1.000
_cell.length_c   1.000
_cell.angle_alpha   90.00
_cell.angle_beta   90.00
_cell.angle_gamma   90.00
#
_symmetry.space_group_name_H-M   'P 1'
#
loop_
_entity.id
_entity.type
_entity.pdbx_description
1 polymer ?
#
loop_
_entity_poly.entity_id
_entity_poly.type
_entity_poly.pdbx_seq_one_letter_code
_entity_poly.pdbx_strand_id
1 'polypeptide(L)' 'MTLATVILSLSWQHILIVALILLLLFGGKKIPELMKGLGSGIKEFKDAVKDEDKKNNSSSSNNSNNPS' A
#
# COMPACT_ATOMS: atom_id res chain seq x y z
N MET A 1 -7.84 -0.72 -35.32
CA MET A 1 -6.43 -1.12 -35.29
C MET A 1 -5.63 -0.30 -34.28
N THR A 2 -5.54 1.02 -34.46
CA THR A 2 -4.73 1.95 -33.65
C THR A 2 -5.06 1.99 -32.16
N LEU A 3 -6.35 1.93 -31.80
CA LEU A 3 -6.77 1.94 -30.40
C LEU A 3 -6.31 0.70 -29.62
N ALA A 4 -6.37 -0.48 -30.23
CA ALA A 4 -5.84 -1.71 -29.65
C ALA A 4 -4.31 -1.66 -29.55
N THR A 5 -3.63 -1.06 -30.54
CA THR A 5 -2.19 -0.82 -30.46
C THR A 5 -1.84 0.14 -29.34
N VAL A 6 -2.62 1.19 -29.08
CA VAL A 6 -2.43 2.09 -27.93
C VAL A 6 -2.56 1.31 -26.62
N ILE A 7 -3.60 0.48 -26.48
CA ILE A 7 -3.82 -0.32 -25.26
C ILE A 7 -2.70 -1.36 -25.05
N LEU A 8 -2.25 -2.03 -26.12
CA LEU A 8 -1.10 -2.95 -26.07
C LEU A 8 0.24 -2.22 -25.92
N SER A 9 0.32 -0.96 -26.33
CA SER A 9 1.50 -0.09 -26.19
C SER A 9 1.48 0.70 -24.89
N LEU A 10 0.62 0.39 -23.90
CA LEU A 10 0.75 0.83 -22.50
C LEU A 10 2.02 0.22 -21.85
N SER A 11 3.14 0.29 -22.56
CA SER A 11 4.47 0.12 -22.05
C SER A 11 4.76 1.18 -21.00
N TRP A 12 5.80 0.93 -20.21
CA TRP A 12 6.33 1.84 -19.18
C TRP A 12 6.49 3.30 -19.65
N GLN A 13 6.65 3.52 -20.96
CA GLN A 13 6.76 4.85 -21.58
C GLN A 13 5.51 5.73 -21.35
N HIS A 14 4.30 5.17 -21.41
CA HIS A 14 3.07 5.94 -21.19
C HIS A 14 2.92 6.32 -19.72
N ILE A 15 3.24 5.41 -18.80
CA ILE A 15 3.27 5.69 -17.35
C ILE A 15 4.26 6.83 -17.07
N LEU A 16 5.45 6.81 -17.68
CA LEU A 16 6.43 7.89 -17.54
C LEU A 16 5.91 9.23 -18.08
N ILE A 17 5.23 9.24 -19.23
CA ILE A 17 4.64 10.47 -19.80
C ILE A 17 3.59 11.07 -18.85
N VAL A 18 2.69 10.24 -18.31
CA VAL A 18 1.64 10.69 -17.39
C VAL A 18 2.25 11.16 -16.07
N ALA A 19 3.24 10.41 -15.54
CA ALA A 19 3.97 10.81 -14.35
C ALA A 19 4.68 12.16 -14.54
N LEU A 20 5.27 12.41 -15.71
CA LEU A 20 5.92 13.68 -16.03
C LEU A 20 4.92 14.84 -16.08
N ILE A 21 3.74 14.65 -16.69
CA ILE A 21 2.67 15.65 -16.70
C ILE A 21 2.18 15.94 -15.28
N LEU A 22 1.93 14.90 -14.47
CA LEU A 22 1.57 15.06 -13.05
C LEU A 22 2.67 15.77 -12.26
N LEU A 23 3.94 15.52 -12.57
CA LEU A 23 5.09 16.19 -11.95
C LEU A 23 5.15 17.67 -12.31
N LEU A 24 4.76 18.05 -13.53
CA LEU A 24 4.69 19.44 -13.96
C LEU A 24 3.49 20.16 -13.33
N LEU A 25 2.34 19.50 -13.20
CA LEU A 25 1.13 20.07 -12.60
C LEU A 25 1.22 20.19 -11.07
N PHE A 26 1.64 19.12 -10.40
CA PHE A 26 1.69 19.05 -8.94
C PHE A 26 3.08 19.39 -8.36
N GLY A 27 4.13 19.40 -9.18
CA GLY A 27 5.51 19.60 -8.75
C GLY A 27 6.16 18.32 -8.20
N GLY A 28 7.48 18.22 -8.33
CA GLY A 28 8.26 17.06 -7.86
C GLY A 28 8.23 16.80 -6.36
N LYS A 29 7.81 17.78 -5.55
CA LYS A 29 7.78 17.67 -4.09
C LYS A 29 6.47 17.08 -3.56
N LYS A 30 5.36 17.18 -4.31
CA LYS A 30 4.03 16.75 -3.82
C LYS A 30 3.82 15.24 -3.89
N ILE A 31 4.35 14.55 -4.91
CA ILE A 31 4.23 13.08 -5.01
C ILE A 31 4.92 12.37 -3.83
N PRO A 32 6.18 12.68 -3.46
CA PRO A 32 6.84 12.06 -2.32
C PRO A 32 6.18 12.40 -0.97
N GLU A 33 5.68 13.63 -0.83
CA GLU A 33 4.97 14.08 0.38
C GLU A 33 3.66 13.31 0.59
N LEU A 34 2.88 13.12 -0.48
CA LEU A 34 1.65 12.31 -0.47
C LEU A 34 1.94 10.82 -0.25
N MET A 35 2.94 10.25 -0.93
CA MET A 35 3.34 8.85 -0.74
C MET A 35 3.82 8.58 0.69
N LYS A 36 4.56 9.52 1.30
CA LYS A 36 5.03 9.38 2.68
C LYS A 36 3.86 9.43 3.67
N GLY A 37 2.90 10.34 3.48
CA GLY A 37 1.68 10.36 4.29
C GLY A 37 0.81 9.10 4.14
N LEU A 38 0.60 8.64 2.91
CA LEU A 38 -0.16 7.41 2.63
C LEU A 38 0.55 6.17 3.19
N GLY A 39 1.88 6.09 3.02
CA GLY A 39 2.71 4.98 3.48
C GLY A 39 2.74 4.85 5.00
N SER A 40 2.81 5.96 5.72
CA SER A 40 2.62 5.98 7.17
C SER A 40 1.21 5.48 7.54
N GLY A 41 0.15 6.05 6.97
CA GLY A 41 -1.22 5.62 7.26
C GLY A 41 -1.47 4.11 7.05
N ILE A 42 -0.94 3.55 5.96
CA ILE A 42 -1.00 2.09 5.69
C ILE A 42 -0.18 1.27 6.70
N LYS A 43 0.98 1.79 7.14
CA LYS A 43 1.82 1.14 8.14
C LYS A 43 1.11 1.10 9.50
N GLU A 44 0.62 2.24 9.98
CA GLU A 44 -0.14 2.33 11.23
C GLU A 44 -1.41 1.47 11.19
N PHE A 45 -2.12 1.44 10.05
CA PHE A 45 -3.28 0.56 9.86
C PHE A 45 -2.89 -0.93 9.98
N LYS A 46 -1.79 -1.34 9.34
CA LYS A 46 -1.32 -2.73 9.40
C LYS A 46 -0.84 -3.12 10.80
N ASP A 47 -0.18 -2.21 11.51
CA ASP A 47 0.29 -2.44 12.88
C ASP A 47 -0.89 -2.63 13.83
N ALA A 48 -1.93 -1.78 13.73
CA ALA A 48 -3.16 -1.90 14.53
C ALA A 48 -3.91 -3.22 14.28
N VAL A 49 -4.08 -3.62 13.02
CA VAL A 49 -4.74 -4.89 12.66
C VAL A 49 -3.95 -6.09 13.21
N LYS A 50 -2.62 -6.06 13.11
CA LYS A 50 -1.76 -7.14 13.60
C LYS A 50 -1.76 -7.27 15.13
N ASP A 51 -1.86 -6.14 15.84
CA ASP A 51 -1.99 -6.14 17.30
C ASP A 51 -3.35 -6.68 17.75
N GLU A 52 -4.42 -6.40 17.01
CA GLU A 52 -5.74 -7.02 17.24
C GLU A 52 -5.71 -8.54 17.00
N ASP A 53 -5.07 -8.99 15.92
CA ASP A 53 -4.90 -10.41 15.61
C ASP A 53 -4.07 -11.14 16.69
N LYS A 54 -3.00 -10.51 17.20
CA LYS A 54 -2.20 -11.06 18.31
C LYS A 54 -2.99 -11.13 19.61
N LYS A 55 -3.79 -10.11 19.92
CA LYS A 55 -4.64 -10.08 21.13
C LYS A 55 -5.71 -11.17 21.11
N ASN A 56 -6.20 -11.53 19.93
CA ASN A 56 -7.15 -12.63 19.76
C ASN A 56 -6.47 -14.02 19.94
N ASN A 57 -5.23 -14.19 19.46
CA ASN A 57 -4.52 -15.48 19.53
C ASN A 57 -3.95 -15.82 20.94
N SER A 58 -3.59 -14.82 21.76
CA SER A 58 -3.09 -15.06 23.13
C SER A 58 -4.17 -15.50 24.13
N SER A 59 -5.46 -15.39 23.81
CA SER A 59 -6.54 -15.86 24.70
C SER A 59 -6.87 -17.35 24.55
N SER A 60 -6.24 -18.08 23.62
CA SER A 60 -6.56 -19.49 23.34
C SER A 60 -5.45 -20.50 23.70
N SER A 61 -4.37 -20.13 24.38
CA SER A 61 -3.25 -21.06 24.68
C SER A 61 -2.86 -21.22 26.16
N ASN A 62 -3.70 -20.82 27.13
CA ASN A 62 -3.43 -21.02 28.56
C ASN A 62 -4.51 -21.87 29.26
N ASN A 63 -4.93 -22.98 28.65
CA ASN A 63 -5.73 -23.98 29.35
C ASN A 63 -5.32 -25.43 28.97
N SER A 64 -4.06 -25.77 29.21
CA SER A 64 -3.67 -27.16 29.43
C SER A 64 -3.53 -27.35 30.94
N ASN A 65 -4.66 -27.60 31.59
CA ASN A 65 -4.73 -27.98 32.99
C ASN A 65 -3.99 -29.29 33.22
N ASN A 66 -2.87 -29.24 33.95
CA ASN A 66 -2.51 -30.30 34.87
C ASN A 66 -1.93 -29.63 36.12
N PRO A 67 -2.52 -29.83 37.31
CA PRO A 67 -2.07 -30.94 38.15
C PRO A 67 -3.18 -31.62 38.98
N SER A 68 -3.18 -32.95 39.01
CA SER A 68 -3.60 -33.75 40.17
C SER A 68 -2.67 -34.96 40.29
#